data_AF-A0A9P7E100-F1
#
_entry.id   AF-A0A9P7E100-F1
#
_cell.length_a   1.000
_cell.length_b   1.000
_cell.length_c   1.000
_cell.angle_alpha   90.00
_cell.angle_beta   90.00
_cell.angle_gamma   90.00
#
_symmetry.space_group_name_H-M   'P 1'
#
loop_
_entity.id
_entity.type
_entity.pdbx_description
1 polymer ?
#
loop_
_entity_poly.entity_id
_entity_poly.type
_entity_poly.pdbx_seq_one_letter_code
_entity_poly.pdbx_strand_id
1 'polypeptide(L)' 'LECQSCQIGEGKFHCLTCSGDQTLCHPCIVKTHQCLPFHKVQEWTGKCFEDKSLEELGIVWYMGHGG' A
#
# COMPACT_ATOMS: atom_id res chain seq x y z
N LEU A 1 -9.33 -10.86 -6.56
CA LEU A 1 -9.10 -10.69 -5.11
C LEU A 1 -9.79 -9.41 -4.69
N GLU A 2 -10.68 -9.45 -3.71
CA GLU A 2 -11.38 -8.26 -3.22
C GLU A 2 -10.58 -7.59 -2.12
N CYS A 3 -10.63 -6.26 -2.05
CA CYS A 3 -9.92 -5.52 -1.02
C CYS A 3 -10.50 -5.79 0.38
N GLN A 4 -9.64 -6.25 1.28
CA GLN A 4 -10.07 -6.59 2.65
C GLN A 4 -10.51 -5.39 3.50
N SER A 5 -10.14 -4.16 3.13
CA SER A 5 -10.51 -2.95 3.86
C SER A 5 -11.86 -2.37 3.43
N CYS A 6 -12.11 -2.23 2.12
CA CYS A 6 -13.31 -1.57 1.62
C CYS A 6 -14.31 -2.51 0.94
N GLN A 7 -13.92 -3.74 0.58
CA GLN A 7 -14.77 -4.72 -0.14
C GLN A 7 -15.37 -4.19 -1.46
N ILE A 8 -14.79 -3.14 -2.03
CA ILE A 8 -15.28 -2.49 -3.27
C ILE A 8 -14.24 -2.61 -4.38
N GLY A 9 -12.97 -2.32 -4.05
CA GLY A 9 -11.88 -2.32 -5.02
C GLY A 9 -11.19 -3.68 -5.14
N GLU A 10 -10.43 -3.86 -6.21
CA GLU A 10 -9.59 -5.04 -6.38
C GLU A 10 -8.38 -4.97 -5.45
N GLY A 11 -8.21 -6.00 -4.62
CA GLY A 11 -7.08 -6.19 -3.71
C GLY A 11 -5.83 -6.62 -4.48
N LYS A 12 -5.15 -5.66 -5.11
CA LYS A 12 -3.91 -5.90 -5.88
C LYS A 12 -2.65 -5.69 -5.07
N PHE A 13 -2.72 -4.93 -3.98
CA PHE A 13 -1.55 -4.54 -3.24
C PHE A 13 -1.50 -5.27 -1.90
N HIS A 14 -0.33 -5.69 -1.46
CA HIS A 14 -0.16 -6.21 -0.11
C HIS A 14 1.12 -5.65 0.49
N CYS A 15 1.19 -5.63 1.82
CA CYS A 15 2.35 -5.12 2.55
C CYS A 15 3.12 -6.28 3.15
N LEU A 16 4.42 -6.33 2.87
CA LEU A 16 5.34 -7.36 3.42
C LEU A 16 5.78 -7.06 4.85
N THR A 17 5.56 -5.83 5.32
CA THR A 17 5.98 -5.37 6.65
C THR A 17 4.85 -5.42 7.67
N CYS A 18 3.61 -5.24 7.24
CA CYS A 18 2.45 -5.33 8.14
C CYS A 18 2.25 -6.77 8.65
N SER A 19 1.77 -6.90 9.88
CA SER A 19 1.36 -8.20 10.41
C SER A 19 0.02 -8.61 9.78
N GLY A 20 0.06 -9.48 8.78
CA GLY A 20 -1.11 -10.04 8.11
C GLY A 20 -0.98 -10.02 6.59
N ASP A 21 -1.34 -11.11 5.93
CA ASP A 21 -1.38 -11.23 4.46
C ASP A 21 -2.65 -10.57 3.91
N GLN A 22 -2.71 -9.24 4.03
CA GLN A 22 -3.90 -8.48 3.66
C GLN A 22 -3.75 -7.82 2.30
N THR A 23 -4.68 -8.13 1.40
CA THR A 23 -4.75 -7.55 0.07
C THR A 23 -5.66 -6.32 0.06
N LEU A 24 -5.12 -5.21 -0.44
CA LEU A 24 -5.69 -3.88 -0.39
C LEU A 24 -5.82 -3.29 -1.78
N CYS A 25 -6.85 -2.47 -1.96
CA CYS A 25 -7.03 -1.64 -3.13
C CYS A 25 -6.01 -0.49 -3.14
N HIS A 26 -5.74 0.12 -4.29
CA HIS A 26 -4.82 1.27 -4.39
C HIS A 26 -5.12 2.39 -3.36
N PRO A 27 -6.35 2.95 -3.26
CA PRO A 27 -6.61 3.99 -2.27
C PRO A 27 -6.56 3.47 -0.83
N CYS A 28 -6.86 2.19 -0.62
CA CYS A 28 -6.81 1.56 0.69
C CYS A 28 -5.36 1.42 1.18
N ILE A 29 -4.44 0.97 0.32
CA ILE A 29 -3.05 0.79 0.71
C ILE A 29 -2.36 2.13 0.93
N VAL A 30 -2.65 3.12 0.09
CA VAL A 30 -2.21 4.50 0.27
C VAL A 30 -2.70 5.00 1.64
N LYS A 31 -4.01 4.91 1.91
CA LYS A 31 -4.61 5.41 3.15
C LYS A 31 -3.99 4.78 4.41
N THR A 32 -3.81 3.45 4.40
CA THR A 32 -3.27 2.68 5.52
C THR A 32 -1.80 3.00 5.79
N HIS A 33 -1.01 3.31 4.76
CA HIS A 33 0.43 3.52 4.89
C HIS A 33 0.87 4.99 4.81
N GLN A 34 -0.05 5.96 4.88
CA GLN A 34 0.28 7.40 4.84
C GLN A 34 1.32 7.82 5.88
N CYS A 35 1.32 7.18 7.06
CA CYS A 35 2.26 7.46 8.15
C CYS A 35 3.37 6.40 8.28
N LEU A 36 3.48 5.48 7.32
CA LEU A 36 4.39 4.33 7.34
C LEU A 36 5.21 4.26 6.03
N PRO A 37 5.93 5.33 5.63
CA PRO A 37 6.55 5.43 4.31
C PRO A 37 7.64 4.38 4.04
N PHE A 38 8.17 3.74 5.08
CA PHE A 38 9.24 2.75 4.99
C PHE A 38 8.73 1.30 4.87
N HIS A 39 7.41 1.08 4.90
CA HIS A 39 6.85 -0.25 4.69
C HIS A 39 7.03 -0.69 3.24
N LYS A 40 7.40 -1.96 3.06
CA LYS A 40 7.52 -2.56 1.73
C LYS A 40 6.15 -3.06 1.29
N VAL A 41 5.75 -2.69 0.08
CA VAL A 41 4.52 -3.18 -0.52
C VAL A 41 4.83 -3.83 -1.86
N GLN A 42 3.95 -4.72 -2.30
CA GLN A 42 4.03 -5.29 -3.64
C GLN A 42 2.69 -5.16 -4.35
N GLU A 43 2.75 -5.02 -5.66
CA GLU A 43 1.60 -5.01 -6.55
C GLU A 43 1.51 -6.34 -7.30
N TRP A 44 0.30 -6.90 -7.37
CA TRP A 44 -0.01 -8.03 -8.24
C TRP A 44 -0.20 -7.53 -9.68
N THR A 45 0.72 -7.91 -10.58
CA THR A 45 0.67 -7.49 -11.99
C THR A 45 -0.12 -8.45 -12.89
N GLY A 46 -0.79 -9.45 -12.29
CA GLY A 46 -1.52 -10.50 -13.00
C GLY A 46 -0.67 -11.76 -13.27
N LYS A 47 0.65 -11.67 -13.10
CA LYS A 47 1.59 -12.78 -13.26
C LYS A 47 2.41 -13.03 -12.00
N CYS A 48 2.92 -11.96 -11.41
CA CYS A 48 3.83 -11.99 -10.28
C CYS A 48 3.50 -10.85 -9.31
N PHE A 49 4.04 -10.91 -8.09
CA PHE A 49 4.15 -9.75 -7.23
C PHE A 49 5.45 -9.00 -7.54
N GLU A 50 5.32 -7.70 -7.79
CA GLU A 50 6.46 -6.82 -8.04
C GLU A 50 6.57 -5.82 -6.89
N ASP A 51 7.80 -5.55 -6.46
CA ASP A 51 8.07 -4.59 -5.39
C ASP A 51 7.62 -3.20 -5.84
N LYS A 52 6.89 -2.52 -4.95
CA LYS A 52 6.36 -1.19 -5.22
C LYS A 52 6.63 -0.31 -4.03
N SER A 53 7.09 0.90 -4.29
CA SER A 53 7.33 1.86 -3.23
C SER A 53 6.07 2.67 -2.97
N LEU A 54 5.82 3.03 -1.71
CA LEU A 54 4.66 3.84 -1.34
C LEU A 54 4.70 5.23 -2.01
N GLU A 55 5.89 5.76 -2.26
CA GLU A 55 6.10 6.98 -3.07
C GLU A 55 5.53 6.85 -4.49
N GLU A 56 5.73 5.70 -5.14
CA GLU A 56 5.22 5.42 -6.49
C GLU A 56 3.70 5.27 -6.50
N LEU A 57 3.11 4.91 -5.36
CA LEU A 57 1.67 4.86 -5.15
C LEU A 57 1.08 6.24 -4.81
N GLY A 58 1.89 7.29 -4.77
CA GLY A 58 1.44 8.66 -4.52
C GLY A 58 1.38 9.03 -3.04
N ILE A 59 2.02 8.26 -2.14
CA ILE A 59 2.19 8.71 -0.76
C ILE A 59 3.21 9.86 -0.74
N VAL A 60 2.71 11.08 -0.57
CA VAL A 60 3.53 12.26 -0.33
C VAL A 60 3.71 12.43 1.18
N TRP A 61 4.91 12.15 1.67
CA TRP A 61 5.24 12.35 3.09
C TRP A 61 5.75 13.78 3.31
N TYR A 62 4.99 14.60 4.03
CA TYR A 62 5.44 15.91 4.48
C TYR A 62 6.34 15.75 5.73
N MET A 63 7.65 15.90 5.55
CA MET A 63 8.59 16.09 6.65
C MET A 63 8.44 17.51 7.20
N GLY A 64 7.44 17.71 8.06
CA GLY A 64 7.27 18.96 8.79
C GLY A 64 8.39 19.14 9.79
N HIS A 65 9.38 19.98 9.46
CA HIS A 65 10.22 20.63 10.46
C HIS A 65 9.61 22.00 10.74
N GLY A 66 8.82 22.10 11.83
CA GLY A 66 8.50 23.38 12.43
C GLY A 66 9.78 23.95 13.04
N GLY A 67 10.42 24.86 12.30
CA GLY A 67 11.60 25.60 12.75
C GLY A 67 11.30 26.53 13.92
#